data_AF-A0A3R6NB43-F1
#
_entry.id   AF-A0A3R6NB43-F1
#
_cell.length_a   1.000
_cell.length_b   1.000
_cell.length_c   1.000
_cell.angle_alpha   90.00
_cell.angle_beta   90.00
_cell.angle_gamma   90.00
#
_symmetry.space_group_name_H-M   'P 1'
#
loop_
_entity.id
_entity.type
_entity.pdbx_description
1 polymer ?
#
loop_
_entity_poly.entity_id
_entity_poly.type
_entity_poly.pdbx_seq_one_letter_code
_entity_poly.pdbx_strand_id
1 'polypeptide(L)'
;MEIIYKGNKHKEPKPERMYGCTCPNCDSVFTFQDSEVCRPKMSIFVPAVSLNDYAKKYYTITCPTCNNTISLDKCVIFKDTAEEVRFKLTHEPVEKENK
;
A
#
# COMPACT_ATOMS: atom_id res chain seq x y z
N MET A 1 43.31 -15.63 -14.90
CA MET A 1 41.91 -15.84 -14.50
C MET A 1 41.09 -14.79 -15.22
N GLU A 2 40.30 -15.20 -16.19
CA GLU A 2 39.41 -14.28 -16.91
C GLU A 2 38.01 -14.34 -16.32
N ILE A 3 37.46 -13.17 -16.01
CA ILE A 3 36.08 -13.02 -15.59
C ILE A 3 35.25 -12.88 -16.87
N ILE A 4 34.48 -13.92 -17.20
CA ILE A 4 33.87 -14.07 -18.53
C ILE A 4 32.54 -13.29 -18.65
N TYR A 5 31.81 -13.04 -17.56
CA TYR A 5 30.63 -12.16 -17.54
C TYR A 5 30.13 -11.99 -16.10
N LYS A 6 29.96 -10.75 -15.62
CA LYS A 6 29.24 -10.45 -14.36
C LYS A 6 27.86 -9.92 -14.74
N GLY A 7 26.95 -10.85 -15.03
CA GLY A 7 25.57 -10.55 -15.37
C GLY A 7 24.82 -9.98 -14.17
N ASN A 8 25.00 -8.68 -13.90
CA ASN A 8 24.05 -7.92 -13.10
C ASN A 8 22.77 -7.78 -13.94
N LYS A 9 21.93 -8.82 -13.94
CA LYS A 9 20.51 -8.65 -14.25
C LYS A 9 19.94 -7.84 -13.09
N HIS A 10 20.08 -6.51 -13.15
CA HIS A 10 19.24 -5.64 -12.35
C HIS A 10 17.82 -6.05 -12.69
N LYS A 11 17.15 -6.74 -11.76
CA LYS A 11 15.72 -7.02 -11.88
C LYS A 11 15.07 -5.67 -12.13
N GLU A 12 14.39 -5.54 -13.25
CA GLU A 12 13.61 -4.35 -13.56
C GLU A 12 12.78 -4.01 -12.32
N PRO A 13 12.69 -2.72 -11.92
CA PRO A 13 11.89 -2.33 -10.78
C PRO A 13 10.48 -2.84 -11.02
N LYS A 14 10.02 -3.73 -10.14
CA LYS A 14 8.63 -4.19 -10.18
C LYS A 14 7.75 -2.95 -10.03
N PRO A 15 6.63 -2.84 -10.77
CA PRO A 15 5.70 -1.75 -10.56
C PRO A 15 5.31 -1.71 -9.08
N GLU A 16 5.50 -0.53 -8.48
CA GLU A 16 5.13 -0.32 -7.08
C GLU A 16 3.62 -0.48 -6.93
N ARG A 17 3.21 -1.20 -5.89
CA ARG A 17 1.79 -1.38 -5.59
C ARG A 17 1.26 -0.11 -4.95
N MET A 18 0.08 0.32 -5.38
CA MET A 18 -0.67 1.39 -4.73
C MET A 18 -1.79 0.82 -3.88
N TYR A 19 -2.11 1.55 -2.82
CA TYR A 19 -3.12 1.18 -1.83
C TYR A 19 -4.04 2.38 -1.60
N GLY A 20 -5.30 2.09 -1.28
CA GLY A 20 -6.29 3.05 -0.81
C GLY A 20 -6.80 2.63 0.55
N CYS A 21 -6.94 3.58 1.48
CA CYS A 21 -7.45 3.28 2.81
C CYS A 21 -8.33 4.40 3.34
N THR A 22 -9.34 4.00 4.09
CA THR A 22 -10.24 4.90 4.80
C THR A 22 -9.89 4.83 6.27
N CYS A 23 -9.59 5.98 6.88
CA CYS A 23 -9.26 6.04 8.28
C CYS A 23 -10.49 5.77 9.15
N PRO A 24 -10.49 4.76 10.03
CA PRO A 24 -11.64 4.47 10.89
C PRO A 24 -11.85 5.51 12.02
N ASN A 25 -10.91 6.45 12.19
CA ASN A 25 -10.97 7.44 13.28
C ASN A 25 -11.46 8.82 12.80
N CYS A 26 -11.11 9.21 11.57
CA CYS A 26 -11.44 10.54 11.04
C CYS A 26 -12.11 10.48 9.67
N ASP A 27 -12.51 9.29 9.22
CA ASP A 27 -13.15 9.00 7.92
C ASP A 27 -12.40 9.56 6.70
N SER A 28 -11.13 9.94 6.88
CA SER A 28 -10.32 10.47 5.80
C SER A 28 -9.91 9.34 4.86
N VAL A 29 -10.13 9.57 3.57
CA VAL A 29 -9.78 8.64 2.51
C VAL A 29 -8.45 9.10 1.91
N PHE A 30 -7.48 8.19 1.81
CA PHE A 30 -6.17 8.50 1.28
C PHE A 30 -5.58 7.32 0.52
N THR A 31 -4.66 7.62 -0.39
CA THR A 31 -3.94 6.63 -1.20
C THR A 31 -2.45 6.74 -0.92
N PHE A 32 -1.74 5.62 -0.92
CA PHE A 32 -0.30 5.55 -0.63
C PHE A 32 0.39 4.42 -1.40
N GLN A 33 1.70 4.51 -1.53
CA GLN A 33 2.55 3.51 -2.17
C GLN A 33 3.03 2.45 -1.18
N ASP A 34 3.39 1.28 -1.68
CA ASP A 34 3.98 0.19 -0.90
C ASP A 34 5.22 0.61 -0.10
N SER A 35 5.97 1.59 -0.61
CA SER A 35 7.15 2.17 0.03
C SER A 35 6.84 3.02 1.27
N GLU A 36 5.60 3.51 1.41
CA GLU A 36 5.14 4.29 2.56
C GLU A 36 4.67 3.41 3.73
N VAL A 37 4.58 2.09 3.50
CA VAL A 37 4.10 1.13 4.49
C VAL A 37 5.17 0.87 5.55
N CYS A 38 4.82 1.09 6.81
CA CYS A 38 5.65 0.70 7.94
C CYS A 38 5.60 -0.81 8.11
N ARG A 39 6.71 -1.47 7.73
CA ARG A 39 6.94 -2.90 7.94
C ARG A 39 7.76 -3.07 9.22
N PRO A 40 7.24 -3.77 10.24
CA PRO A 40 8.00 -4.00 11.46
C PRO A 40 9.29 -4.76 11.11
N LYS A 41 10.44 -4.24 11.53
CA LYS A 41 11.73 -4.94 11.51
C LYS A 41 11.74 -6.00 12.61
N MET A 42 10.85 -6.98 12.54
CA MET A 42 10.84 -8.08 13.49
C MET A 42 11.60 -9.26 12.91
N SER A 43 12.50 -9.82 13.72
CA SER A 43 13.14 -11.13 13.55
C SER A 43 12.16 -12.30 13.73
N ILE A 44 10.85 -12.03 13.73
CA ILE A 44 9.84 -13.06 13.66
C ILE A 44 9.95 -13.67 12.27
N PHE A 45 10.16 -14.98 12.26
CA PHE A 45 10.07 -15.87 11.10
C PHE A 45 8.70 -15.72 10.43
N VAL A 46 8.46 -14.62 9.73
CA VAL A 46 7.41 -14.56 8.71
C VAL A 46 8.08 -15.16 7.50
N PRO A 47 7.79 -16.43 7.15
CA PRO A 47 8.43 -17.03 6.00
C PRO A 47 8.19 -16.09 4.82
N ALA A 48 9.24 -15.79 4.05
CA ALA A 48 9.18 -15.02 2.80
C ALA A 48 8.28 -15.69 1.73
N VAL A 49 7.55 -16.73 2.13
CA VAL A 49 6.56 -17.49 1.41
C VAL A 49 5.26 -16.69 1.48
N SER A 50 5.18 -15.78 0.52
CA SER A 50 3.99 -15.05 0.10
C SER A 50 3.60 -13.88 1.00
N LEU A 51 3.49 -12.71 0.36
CA LEU A 51 2.59 -11.60 0.68
C LEU A 51 1.11 -12.07 0.71
N ASN A 52 0.83 -13.23 1.29
CA ASN A 52 -0.51 -13.72 1.55
C ASN A 52 -1.07 -12.95 2.73
N ASP A 53 -2.39 -12.78 2.72
CA ASP A 53 -3.23 -11.98 3.62
C ASP A 53 -2.80 -11.93 5.10
N TYR A 54 -2.15 -12.98 5.62
CA TYR A 54 -1.60 -13.01 6.97
C TYR A 54 -0.56 -11.91 7.25
N ALA A 55 0.33 -11.59 6.31
CA ALA A 55 1.36 -10.58 6.49
C ALA A 55 0.79 -9.15 6.51
N LYS A 56 -0.34 -8.92 5.82
CA LYS A 56 -1.01 -7.60 5.74
C LYS A 56 -1.54 -7.12 7.10
N LYS A 57 -1.78 -8.04 8.04
CA LYS A 57 -2.21 -7.70 9.41
C LYS A 57 -1.13 -7.02 10.23
N TYR A 58 0.13 -7.35 9.96
CA TYR A 58 1.30 -6.82 10.69
C TYR A 58 1.90 -5.58 10.02
N TYR A 59 1.49 -5.28 8.79
CA TYR A 59 1.91 -4.07 8.09
C TYR A 59 0.95 -2.93 8.42
N THR A 60 1.51 -1.77 8.72
CA THR A 60 0.73 -0.62 9.18
C THR A 60 1.05 0.62 8.37
N ILE A 61 0.05 1.48 8.21
CA ILE A 61 0.18 2.81 7.65
C ILE A 61 -0.34 3.83 8.67
N THR A 62 0.25 5.02 8.68
CA THR A 62 -0.20 6.11 9.53
C THR A 62 -1.10 7.02 8.70
N CYS A 63 -2.31 7.30 9.19
CA CYS A 63 -3.21 8.25 8.56
C CYS A 63 -2.57 9.65 8.57
N PRO A 64 -2.48 10.35 7.43
CA PRO A 64 -1.87 11.68 7.36
C PRO A 64 -2.69 12.77 8.06
N THR A 65 -3.98 12.54 8.30
CA THR A 65 -4.89 13.54 8.89
C THR A 65 -4.90 13.50 10.42
N CYS A 66 -4.98 12.32 11.01
CA CYS A 66 -5.16 12.15 12.47
C CYS A 66 -4.03 11.35 13.14
N ASN A 67 -2.99 10.98 12.39
CA ASN A 67 -1.87 10.16 12.84
C ASN A 67 -2.25 8.79 13.42
N ASN A 68 -3.48 8.33 13.20
CA ASN A 68 -3.90 7.01 13.66
C ASN A 68 -3.23 5.90 12.84
N THR A 69 -2.79 4.84 13.50
CA THR A 69 -2.15 3.69 12.86
C THR A 69 -3.20 2.67 12.39
N ILE A 70 -3.12 2.26 11.13
CA ILE A 70 -4.08 1.39 10.47
C ILE A 70 -3.34 0.20 9.88
N SER A 71 -3.84 -1.02 10.10
CA SER A 71 -3.30 -2.22 9.47
C SER A 71 -3.70 -2.31 7.99
N LEU A 72 -2.78 -2.77 7.13
CA LEU A 72 -3.00 -2.90 5.68
C LEU A 72 -4.13 -3.87 5.31
N ASP A 73 -4.46 -4.82 6.19
CA ASP A 73 -5.61 -5.74 6.05
C ASP A 73 -6.94 -4.99 5.84
N LYS A 74 -7.05 -3.75 6.35
CA LYS A 74 -8.23 -2.88 6.20
C LYS A 74 -8.19 -1.99 4.97
N CYS A 75 -7.12 -2.06 4.18
CA CYS A 75 -6.89 -1.20 3.02
C CYS A 75 -7.06 -2.00 1.72
N VAL A 76 -7.46 -1.31 0.65
CA VAL A 76 -7.65 -1.89 -0.68
C VAL A 76 -6.35 -1.77 -1.47
N ILE A 77 -5.95 -2.84 -2.15
CA ILE A 77 -4.79 -2.83 -3.06
C ILE A 77 -5.32 -2.56 -4.47
N PHE A 78 -4.76 -1.56 -5.15
CA PHE A 78 -5.09 -1.29 -6.54
C PHE A 78 -4.25 -2.19 -7.45
N LYS A 79 -4.93 -2.95 -8.30
CA LYS A 79 -4.29 -3.75 -9.36
C LYS A 79 -3.97 -2.89 -10.58
N ASP A 80 -4.80 -1.89 -10.83
CA ASP A 80 -4.75 -1.03 -12.00
C ASP A 80 -5.09 0.43 -11.63
N THR A 81 -4.64 1.38 -12.45
CA THR A 81 -4.99 2.81 -12.31
C THR A 81 -6.50 3.05 -12.35
N ALA A 82 -7.25 2.19 -13.03
CA ALA A 82 -8.72 2.25 -13.06
C ALA A 82 -9.38 1.95 -11.70
N GLU A 83 -8.74 1.13 -10.85
CA GLU A 83 -9.24 0.89 -9.48
C GLU A 83 -8.95 2.08 -8.58
N GLU A 84 -7.79 2.71 -8.74
CA GLU A 84 -7.44 3.96 -8.04
C GLU A 84 -8.45 5.08 -8.33
N VAL A 85 -8.78 5.28 -9.61
CA VAL A 85 -9.76 6.29 -10.04
C VAL A 85 -11.15 5.97 -9.48
N ARG A 86 -11.59 4.71 -9.54
CA ARG A 86 -12.88 4.30 -8.95
C ARG A 86 -12.95 4.52 -7.45
N PHE A 87 -11.86 4.24 -6.74
CA PHE A 87 -11.77 4.45 -5.30
C PHE A 87 -11.88 5.93 -4.95
N LYS A 88 -11.19 6.80 -5.70
CA LYS A 88 -11.30 8.26 -5.57
C LYS A 88 -12.73 8.75 -5.84
N LEU A 89 -13.34 8.33 -6.95
CA LEU A 89 -14.71 8.71 -7.31
C LEU A 89 -15.77 8.25 -6.30
N THR A 90 -15.57 7.09 -5.66
CA THR A 90 -16.52 6.56 -4.67
C THR A 90 -16.45 7.32 -3.33
N HIS A 91 -15.35 8.02 -3.10
CA HIS A 91 -15.05 8.68 -1.84
C HIS A 91 -14.85 10.20 -1.96
N GLU A 92 -14.95 10.75 -3.17
CA GLU A 92 -15.12 12.18 -3.37
C GLU A 92 -16.41 12.63 -2.68
N PRO A 93 -16.37 13.70 -1.86
CA PRO A 93 -17.59 14.31 -1.39
C PRO A 93 -18.34 14.76 -2.65
N VAL A 94 -19.52 14.17 -2.88
CA VAL A 94 -20.50 14.78 -3.78
C VAL A 94 -20.75 16.15 -3.18
N GLU A 95 -20.10 17.19 -3.72
CA GLU A 95 -20.50 18.56 -3.50
C GLU A 95 -21.95 18.63 -3.95
N LYS A 96 -22.86 18.51 -2.98
CA LYS A 96 -24.26 18.83 -3.20
C LYS A 96 -24.26 20.33 -3.46
N GLU A 97 -24.14 20.70 -4.73
CA GLU A 97 -24.60 21.99 -5.25
C GLU A 97 -26.09 22.12 -4.88
N ASN A 98 -26.35 22.64 -3.68
CA ASN A 98 -27.66 23.21 -3.35
C ASN A 98 -27.76 24.51 -4.13
N LYS A 99 -28.42 24.44 -5.29
CA LYS A 99 -28.93 25.59 -6.04
C LYS A 99 -30.31 25.97 -5.54
#